data_AF-A0A961HB19-F1
#
_entry.id   AF-A0A961HB19-F1
#
_cell.length_a   1.000
_cell.length_b   1.000
_cell.length_c   1.000
_cell.angle_alpha   90.00
_cell.angle_beta   90.00
_cell.angle_gamma   90.00
#
_symmetry.space_group_name_H-M   'P 1'
#
loop_
_entity.id
_entity.type
_entity.pdbx_description
1 polymer ?
#
loop_
_entity_poly.entity_id
_entity_poly.type
_entity_poly.pdbx_seq_one_letter_code
_entity_poly.pdbx_strand_id
1 'polypeptide(L)'
;MSAAIDYEQHRFAIGAALSGCGYHAIDLEMLFPRISSAQAAGRNPAEVEAFSPCGARVQVIAKLGPFTYGSRWLTRLRCERCSWVVALNRGTVEQEIDLYTAEAGGDRRGELLRDIFTSILADATPGPDSQAGHRSDLLAHAARHRPVLTVCAKCSEAGLSAAHGPSASRCPHAAVVCQECSFTAGSWAGEWEGVTTDECVVASPCSTLLALADHYGLAVKGREECR
;
A
#
# COMPACT_ATOMS: atom_id res chain seq x y z
N MET A 1 25.83 -13.72 -15.67
CA MET A 1 25.66 -12.46 -16.43
C MET A 1 24.56 -11.69 -15.73
N SER A 2 24.94 -10.65 -14.97
CA SER A 2 23.97 -9.84 -14.22
C SER A 2 23.25 -8.96 -15.22
N ALA A 3 21.93 -9.09 -15.35
CA ALA A 3 21.14 -8.08 -16.04
C ALA A 3 21.37 -6.77 -15.28
N ALA A 4 22.12 -5.84 -15.89
CA ALA A 4 22.13 -4.47 -15.46
C ALA A 4 20.68 -3.99 -15.54
N ILE A 5 20.15 -3.41 -14.47
CA ILE A 5 18.86 -2.73 -14.56
C ILE A 5 19.00 -1.69 -15.68
N ASP A 6 18.02 -1.64 -16.58
CA ASP A 6 17.95 -0.57 -17.57
C ASP A 6 17.53 0.73 -16.85
N TYR A 7 18.52 1.39 -16.26
CA TYR A 7 18.36 2.54 -15.37
C TYR A 7 17.95 3.81 -16.12
N GLU A 8 18.11 3.87 -17.44
CA GLU A 8 17.74 5.04 -18.25
C GLU A 8 16.21 5.18 -18.41
N GLN A 9 15.46 4.08 -18.24
CA GLN A 9 14.01 4.08 -18.45
C GLN A 9 13.21 4.25 -17.15
N HIS A 10 13.82 4.05 -15.98
CA HIS A 10 13.09 3.98 -14.70
C HIS A 10 13.81 4.72 -13.57
N ARG A 11 13.22 5.84 -13.12
CA ARG A 11 13.71 6.64 -11.99
C ARG A 11 13.69 5.91 -10.64
N PHE A 12 12.73 5.02 -10.41
CA PHE A 12 12.57 4.33 -9.13
C PHE A 12 12.86 2.83 -9.22
N ALA A 13 13.78 2.36 -8.37
CA ALA A 13 14.08 0.94 -8.17
C ALA A 13 13.48 0.38 -6.88
N ILE A 14 13.45 -0.94 -6.74
CA ILE A 14 13.02 -1.60 -5.50
C ILE A 14 14.22 -1.79 -4.56
N GLY A 15 14.06 -1.34 -3.32
CA GLY A 15 14.95 -1.60 -2.19
C GLY A 15 14.28 -2.49 -1.14
N ALA A 16 15.06 -3.34 -0.49
CA ALA A 16 14.59 -4.09 0.68
C ALA A 16 14.91 -3.29 1.95
N ALA A 17 13.95 -3.19 2.87
CA ALA A 17 14.18 -2.55 4.16
C ALA A 17 15.30 -3.28 4.93
N LEU A 18 16.22 -2.52 5.54
CA LEU A 18 17.22 -3.08 6.46
C LEU A 18 16.69 -3.20 7.90
N SER A 19 15.62 -2.47 8.21
CA SER A 19 14.88 -2.54 9.47
C SER A 19 13.38 -2.56 9.18
N GLY A 20 12.67 -3.54 9.75
CA GLY A 20 11.26 -3.80 9.45
C GLY A 20 11.04 -4.70 8.22
N CYS A 21 9.78 -4.84 7.81
CA CYS A 21 9.38 -5.66 6.67
C CYS A 21 8.93 -4.75 5.51
N GLY A 22 9.37 -5.06 4.29
CA GLY A 22 8.77 -4.52 3.08
C GLY A 22 9.73 -4.07 2.00
N TYR A 23 9.14 -3.79 0.84
CA TYR A 23 9.79 -3.30 -0.35
C TYR A 23 9.49 -1.80 -0.52
N HIS A 24 10.56 -1.04 -0.68
CA HIS A 24 10.54 0.41 -0.75
C HIS A 24 10.99 0.89 -2.14
N ALA A 25 10.59 2.10 -2.50
CA ALA A 25 11.16 2.77 -3.67
C ALA A 25 12.55 3.32 -3.32
N ILE A 26 13.44 3.38 -4.31
CA ILE A 26 14.72 4.08 -4.28
C ILE A 26 14.70 5.07 -5.44
N ASP A 27 14.90 6.36 -5.17
CA ASP A 27 15.10 7.35 -6.24
C ASP A 27 16.55 7.26 -6.75
N LEU A 28 16.70 6.75 -7.98
CA LEU A 28 17.99 6.55 -8.60
C LEU A 28 18.65 7.86 -9.01
N GLU A 29 17.86 8.90 -9.32
CA GLU A 29 18.40 10.25 -9.59
C GLU A 29 19.09 10.82 -8.34
N MET A 30 18.59 10.51 -7.14
CA MET A 30 19.23 10.92 -5.89
C MET A 30 20.41 10.02 -5.48
N LEU A 31 20.33 8.73 -5.78
CA LEU A 31 21.34 7.76 -5.34
C LEU A 31 22.60 7.79 -6.21
N PHE A 32 22.47 7.89 -7.54
CA PHE A 32 23.62 7.76 -8.44
C PHE A 32 24.71 8.82 -8.23
N PRO A 33 24.41 10.12 -8.08
CA PRO A 33 25.45 11.12 -7.82
C PRO A 33 26.28 10.79 -6.56
N ARG A 34 25.64 10.20 -5.54
CA ARG A 34 26.32 9.77 -4.30
C ARG A 34 27.23 8.57 -4.54
N ILE A 35 26.78 7.60 -5.35
CA ILE A 35 27.60 6.46 -5.77
C ILE A 35 28.80 6.93 -6.59
N SER A 36 28.59 7.74 -7.62
CA SER A 36 29.66 8.28 -8.46
C SER A 36 30.67 9.09 -7.64
N SER A 37 30.21 9.91 -6.69
CA SER A 37 31.09 10.66 -5.79
C SER A 37 31.91 9.76 -4.87
N ALA A 38 31.33 8.66 -4.38
CA ALA A 38 32.05 7.69 -3.56
C ALA A 38 33.14 6.98 -4.37
N GLN A 39 32.83 6.58 -5.60
CA GLN A 39 33.79 5.97 -6.53
C GLN A 39 34.96 6.90 -6.86
N ALA A 40 34.67 8.17 -7.18
CA ALA A 40 35.70 9.17 -7.45
C ALA A 40 36.62 9.39 -6.24
N ALA A 41 36.11 9.19 -5.02
CA ALA A 41 36.88 9.24 -3.77
C ALA A 41 37.55 7.91 -3.38
N GLY A 42 37.54 6.89 -4.25
CA GLY A 42 38.13 5.58 -3.99
C GLY A 42 37.38 4.71 -2.97
N ARG A 43 36.14 5.08 -2.60
CA ARG A 43 35.29 4.31 -1.69
C ARG A 43 34.47 3.26 -2.44
N ASN A 44 34.13 2.17 -1.76
CA ASN A 44 33.32 1.11 -2.34
C ASN A 44 31.86 1.59 -2.56
N PRO A 45 31.29 1.51 -3.78
CA PRO A 45 29.88 1.81 -4.05
C PRO A 45 28.89 1.12 -3.11
N ALA A 46 29.22 -0.11 -2.69
CA ALA A 46 28.36 -0.91 -1.83
C ALA A 46 28.23 -0.32 -0.41
N GLU A 47 29.13 0.58 0.00
CA GLU A 47 29.09 1.27 1.30
C GLU A 47 28.23 2.54 1.28
N VAL A 48 27.73 2.95 0.10
CA VAL A 48 26.86 4.12 -0.01
C VAL A 48 25.48 3.78 0.53
N GLU A 49 25.13 4.41 1.65
CA GLU A 49 23.82 4.24 2.27
C GLU A 49 22.70 4.74 1.35
N ALA A 50 21.77 3.85 1.00
CA ALA A 50 20.57 4.19 0.28
C ALA A 50 19.40 4.42 1.24
N PHE A 51 18.64 5.46 0.97
CA PHE A 51 17.40 5.79 1.67
C PHE A 51 16.27 5.85 0.65
N SER A 52 15.12 5.33 1.06
CA SER A 52 13.88 5.43 0.30
C SER A 52 13.25 6.82 0.45
N PRO A 53 12.35 7.22 -0.46
CA PRO A 53 11.61 8.49 -0.33
C PRO A 53 10.84 8.65 0.98
N CYS A 54 10.45 7.56 1.62
CA CYS A 54 9.78 7.59 2.93
C CYS A 54 10.75 7.66 4.12
N GLY A 55 12.06 7.82 3.87
CA GLY A 55 13.11 7.92 4.88
C GLY A 55 13.64 6.58 5.40
N ALA A 56 13.09 5.44 4.98
CA ALA A 56 13.59 4.14 5.42
C ALA A 56 14.96 3.85 4.80
N ARG A 57 15.88 3.32 5.60
CA ARG A 57 17.18 2.82 5.14
C ARG A 57 16.99 1.49 4.42
N VAL A 58 17.55 1.38 3.21
CA VAL A 58 17.29 0.24 2.32
C VAL A 58 18.57 -0.33 1.74
N GLN A 59 18.53 -1.62 1.42
CA GLN A 59 19.53 -2.27 0.60
C GLN A 59 19.07 -2.27 -0.86
N VAL A 60 19.94 -1.79 -1.75
CA VAL A 60 19.71 -1.83 -3.20
C VAL A 60 19.99 -3.24 -3.69
N ILE A 61 19.00 -3.90 -4.28
CA ILE A 61 19.15 -5.25 -4.82
C ILE A 61 18.76 -5.21 -6.29
N ALA A 62 19.75 -5.22 -7.18
CA ALA A 62 19.52 -5.03 -8.62
C ALA A 62 18.51 -6.03 -9.21
N LYS A 63 18.48 -7.27 -8.67
CA LYS A 63 17.57 -8.33 -9.10
C LYS A 63 16.09 -8.07 -8.80
N LEU A 64 15.76 -7.11 -7.94
CA LEU A 64 14.36 -6.77 -7.64
C LEU A 64 13.73 -5.93 -8.77
N GLY A 65 14.56 -5.21 -9.54
CA GLY A 65 14.10 -4.43 -10.69
C GLY A 65 13.41 -3.12 -10.29
N PRO A 66 12.61 -2.54 -11.22
CA PRO A 66 12.01 -1.23 -11.04
C PRO A 66 10.80 -1.27 -10.10
N PHE A 67 10.53 -0.14 -9.43
CA PHE A 67 9.35 0.00 -8.58
C PHE A 67 8.12 0.27 -9.47
N THR A 68 7.46 -0.77 -9.95
CA THR A 68 6.35 -0.70 -10.92
C THR A 68 5.22 -1.66 -10.55
N TYR A 69 3.98 -1.32 -10.90
CA TYR A 69 2.79 -2.11 -10.59
C TYR A 69 2.83 -3.58 -11.04
N GLY A 70 3.49 -3.90 -12.16
CA GLY A 70 3.64 -5.27 -12.65
C GLY A 70 4.72 -6.10 -11.92
N SER A 71 5.42 -5.54 -10.93
CA SER A 71 6.46 -6.26 -10.21
C SER A 71 5.86 -7.26 -9.23
N ARG A 72 6.20 -8.54 -9.38
CA ARG A 72 5.81 -9.62 -8.46
C ARG A 72 6.25 -9.38 -7.00
N TRP A 73 7.26 -8.54 -6.79
CA TRP A 73 7.74 -8.22 -5.45
C TRP A 73 6.84 -7.22 -4.75
N LEU A 74 6.10 -6.40 -5.51
CA LEU A 74 5.27 -5.33 -4.98
C LEU A 74 3.80 -5.72 -4.82
N THR A 75 3.46 -6.99 -5.08
CA THR A 75 2.11 -7.54 -4.83
C THR A 75 1.83 -7.74 -3.35
N ARG A 76 2.88 -7.81 -2.52
CA ARG A 76 2.80 -7.90 -1.05
C ARG A 76 3.91 -7.07 -0.42
N LEU A 77 3.68 -6.59 0.80
CA LEU A 77 4.67 -5.85 1.60
C LEU A 77 5.23 -4.59 0.91
N ARG A 78 4.46 -4.00 -0.01
CA ARG A 78 4.81 -2.73 -0.67
C ARG A 78 4.59 -1.58 0.30
N CYS A 79 5.58 -0.72 0.49
CA CYS A 79 5.46 0.44 1.35
C CYS A 79 4.45 1.46 0.77
N GLU A 80 3.36 1.75 1.47
CA GLU A 80 2.31 2.68 1.03
C GLU A 80 2.84 4.09 0.83
N ARG A 81 3.72 4.59 1.73
CA ARG A 81 4.34 5.92 1.58
C ARG A 81 5.18 6.02 0.30
N CYS A 82 6.04 5.03 0.05
CA CYS A 82 6.82 5.00 -1.19
C CYS A 82 5.92 4.92 -2.42
N SER A 83 4.82 4.17 -2.34
CA SER A 83 3.89 4.00 -3.46
C SER A 83 3.23 5.32 -3.83
N TRP A 84 2.73 6.08 -2.84
CA TRP A 84 2.15 7.40 -3.08
C TRP A 84 3.16 8.41 -3.61
N VAL A 85 4.40 8.43 -3.11
CA VAL A 85 5.44 9.30 -3.66
C VAL A 85 5.72 8.97 -5.13
N VAL A 86 5.84 7.69 -5.47
CA VAL A 86 6.07 7.25 -6.86
C VAL A 86 4.87 7.56 -7.76
N ALA A 87 3.64 7.34 -7.27
CA ALA A 87 2.43 7.61 -8.03
C ALA A 87 2.24 9.12 -8.31
N LEU A 88 2.52 9.96 -7.31
CA LEU A 88 2.52 11.42 -7.46
C LEU A 88 3.59 11.88 -8.45
N ASN A 89 4.81 11.36 -8.35
CA ASN A 89 5.89 11.73 -9.27
C ASN A 89 5.61 11.33 -10.72
N ARG A 90 5.02 10.15 -10.95
CA ARG A 90 4.74 9.62 -12.30
C ARG A 90 3.41 10.07 -12.89
N GLY A 91 2.56 10.75 -12.11
CA GLY A 91 1.19 11.06 -12.53
C GLY A 91 0.29 9.83 -12.65
N THR A 92 0.57 8.76 -11.90
CA THR A 92 -0.22 7.50 -11.90
C THR A 92 -1.15 7.39 -10.71
N VAL A 93 -1.64 8.54 -10.21
CA VAL A 93 -2.46 8.65 -8.99
C VAL A 93 -3.73 7.81 -9.08
N GLU A 94 -4.45 7.83 -10.21
CA GLU A 94 -5.67 7.03 -10.39
C GLU A 94 -5.39 5.53 -10.28
N GLN A 95 -4.29 5.06 -10.87
CA GLN A 95 -3.88 3.66 -10.77
C GLN A 95 -3.55 3.27 -9.31
N GLU A 96 -2.99 4.18 -8.53
CA GLU A 96 -2.73 3.95 -7.09
C GLU A 96 -4.05 3.88 -6.29
N ILE A 97 -5.02 4.77 -6.58
CA ILE A 97 -6.36 4.75 -5.97
C ILE A 97 -7.07 3.42 -6.29
N ASP A 98 -7.05 2.99 -7.55
CA ASP A 98 -7.71 1.76 -8.01
C ASP A 98 -7.25 0.54 -7.20
N LEU A 99 -5.95 0.45 -6.89
CA LEU A 99 -5.40 -0.67 -6.11
C LEU A 99 -6.00 -0.76 -4.71
N TYR A 100 -6.13 0.37 -4.02
CA TYR A 100 -6.64 0.37 -2.65
C TYR A 100 -8.16 0.21 -2.59
N THR A 101 -8.89 0.68 -3.61
CA THR A 101 -10.35 0.57 -3.66
C THR A 101 -10.84 -0.81 -4.10
N ALA A 102 -10.04 -1.52 -4.92
CA ALA A 102 -10.37 -2.87 -5.40
C ALA A 102 -10.51 -3.90 -4.27
N GLU A 103 -9.80 -3.73 -3.15
CA GLU A 103 -9.86 -4.67 -2.01
C GLU A 103 -11.24 -4.70 -1.33
N ALA A 104 -12.06 -3.68 -1.54
CA ALA A 104 -13.45 -3.65 -1.08
C ALA A 104 -14.39 -4.53 -1.94
N GLY A 105 -13.90 -5.14 -3.03
CA GLY A 105 -14.69 -6.04 -3.88
C GLY A 105 -15.88 -5.37 -4.58
N GLY A 106 -15.76 -4.08 -4.93
CA GLY A 106 -16.84 -3.28 -5.52
C GLY A 106 -17.85 -2.74 -4.50
N ASP A 107 -17.57 -2.86 -3.20
CA ASP A 107 -18.39 -2.25 -2.16
C ASP A 107 -18.26 -0.72 -2.13
N ARG A 108 -19.36 -0.02 -1.81
CA ARG A 108 -19.42 1.45 -1.69
C ARG A 108 -18.37 2.06 -0.75
N ARG A 109 -17.82 1.28 0.18
CA ARG A 109 -16.73 1.72 1.06
C ARG A 109 -15.43 1.98 0.28
N GLY A 110 -15.23 1.28 -0.84
CA GLY A 110 -14.17 1.61 -1.79
C GLY A 110 -14.38 2.98 -2.44
N GLU A 111 -15.62 3.34 -2.79
CA GLU A 111 -15.96 4.67 -3.31
C GLU A 111 -15.69 5.76 -2.26
N LEU A 112 -16.09 5.54 -1.00
CA LEU A 112 -15.76 6.46 0.09
C LEU A 112 -14.24 6.66 0.23
N LEU A 113 -13.44 5.61 0.12
CA LEU A 113 -11.98 5.73 0.17
C LEU A 113 -11.43 6.54 -1.01
N ARG A 114 -11.96 6.35 -2.22
CA ARG A 114 -11.63 7.17 -3.39
C ARG A 114 -11.94 8.64 -3.13
N ASP A 115 -13.12 8.95 -2.59
CA ASP A 115 -13.51 10.33 -2.29
C ASP A 115 -12.56 10.94 -1.26
N ILE A 116 -12.17 10.19 -0.22
CA ILE A 116 -11.16 10.62 0.76
C ILE A 116 -9.82 10.91 0.07
N PHE A 117 -9.30 10.02 -0.78
CA PHE A 117 -8.05 10.28 -1.49
C PHE A 117 -8.13 11.51 -2.39
N THR A 118 -9.24 11.66 -3.12
CA THR A 118 -9.48 12.79 -4.01
C THR A 118 -9.48 14.11 -3.23
N SER A 119 -10.15 14.14 -2.07
CA SER A 119 -10.15 15.30 -1.17
C SER A 119 -8.75 15.61 -0.63
N ILE A 120 -7.98 14.61 -0.20
CA ILE A 120 -6.59 14.80 0.26
C ILE A 120 -5.72 15.37 -0.87
N LEU A 121 -5.86 14.87 -2.10
CA LEU A 121 -5.09 15.34 -3.26
C LEU A 121 -5.40 16.81 -3.59
N ALA A 122 -6.65 17.23 -3.41
CA ALA A 122 -7.09 18.59 -3.66
C ALA A 122 -6.67 19.58 -2.56
N ASP A 123 -6.66 19.16 -1.30
CA ASP A 123 -6.48 20.04 -0.15
C ASP A 123 -5.04 20.03 0.41
N ALA A 124 -4.44 18.86 0.64
CA ALA A 124 -3.18 18.76 1.36
C ALA A 124 -2.01 19.32 0.54
N THR A 125 -1.13 20.11 1.17
CA THR A 125 0.05 20.70 0.52
C THR A 125 0.98 19.61 -0.04
N PRO A 126 1.41 19.70 -1.31
CA PRO A 126 2.35 18.75 -1.89
C PRO A 126 3.71 18.85 -1.16
N GLY A 127 4.38 17.71 -1.02
CA GLY A 127 5.75 17.65 -0.52
C GLY A 127 6.78 18.04 -1.59
N PRO A 128 8.08 17.99 -1.23
CA PRO A 128 9.15 18.09 -2.21
C PRO A 128 9.06 16.97 -3.26
N ASP A 129 9.51 17.25 -4.48
CA ASP A 129 9.52 16.27 -5.56
C ASP A 129 10.25 14.99 -5.15
N SER A 130 9.60 13.85 -5.39
CA SER A 130 10.11 12.51 -5.12
C SER A 130 10.50 12.21 -3.67
N GLN A 131 9.95 12.98 -2.72
CA GLN A 131 10.12 12.75 -1.29
C GLN A 131 8.76 12.69 -0.61
N ALA A 132 8.72 12.04 0.56
CA ALA A 132 7.54 12.09 1.40
C ALA A 132 7.29 13.53 1.91
N GLY A 133 6.02 13.92 1.92
CA GLY A 133 5.53 15.12 2.57
C GLY A 133 4.09 14.93 3.06
N HIS A 134 3.49 16.00 3.58
CA HIS A 134 2.19 15.92 4.25
C HIS A 134 1.12 15.20 3.42
N ARG A 135 0.98 15.56 2.12
CA ARG A 135 0.05 14.90 1.21
C ARG A 135 0.30 13.39 1.08
N SER A 136 1.52 12.97 0.75
CA SER A 136 1.82 11.54 0.55
C SER A 136 1.70 10.75 1.86
N ASP A 137 2.03 11.36 3.00
CA ASP A 137 1.91 10.73 4.31
C ASP A 137 0.45 10.54 4.71
N LEU A 138 -0.40 11.54 4.46
CA LEU A 138 -1.83 11.46 4.74
C LEU A 138 -2.51 10.43 3.84
N LEU A 139 -2.18 10.42 2.53
CA LEU A 139 -2.64 9.39 1.59
C LEU A 139 -2.21 7.99 2.02
N ALA A 140 -0.94 7.81 2.39
CA ALA A 140 -0.43 6.53 2.86
C ALA A 140 -1.08 6.08 4.17
N HIS A 141 -1.35 7.02 5.08
CA HIS A 141 -2.06 6.70 6.32
C HIS A 141 -3.49 6.26 6.04
N ALA A 142 -4.25 7.00 5.22
CA ALA A 142 -5.59 6.63 4.81
C ALA A 142 -5.62 5.25 4.10
N ALA A 143 -4.64 4.96 3.25
CA ALA A 143 -4.52 3.71 2.53
C ALA A 143 -4.31 2.47 3.42
N ARG A 144 -3.71 2.63 4.60
CA ARG A 144 -3.62 1.53 5.58
C ARG A 144 -4.99 1.14 6.14
N HIS A 145 -5.91 2.09 6.24
CA HIS A 145 -7.26 1.86 6.71
C HIS A 145 -8.24 1.42 5.62
N ARG A 146 -7.74 1.03 4.44
CA ARG A 146 -8.58 0.63 3.31
C ARG A 146 -9.60 -0.47 3.70
N PRO A 147 -10.83 -0.41 3.18
CA PRO A 147 -11.80 -1.48 3.35
C PRO A 147 -11.34 -2.75 2.63
N VAL A 148 -11.35 -3.88 3.35
CA VAL A 148 -11.00 -5.18 2.80
C VAL A 148 -12.20 -6.12 2.93
N LEU A 149 -12.64 -6.68 1.81
CA LEU A 149 -13.66 -7.73 1.79
C LEU A 149 -13.04 -9.05 2.28
N THR A 150 -13.51 -9.53 3.43
CA THR A 150 -13.19 -10.85 3.97
C THR A 150 -14.30 -11.83 3.66
N VAL A 151 -13.96 -13.12 3.59
CA VAL A 151 -14.87 -14.24 3.37
C VAL A 151 -14.54 -15.37 4.34
N CYS A 152 -15.42 -16.36 4.49
CA CYS A 152 -15.12 -17.52 5.34
C CYS A 152 -13.91 -18.31 4.83
N ALA A 153 -13.24 -19.05 5.73
CA ALA A 153 -12.07 -19.88 5.40
C ALA A 153 -12.30 -20.80 4.18
N LYS A 154 -13.46 -21.45 4.11
CA LYS A 154 -13.82 -22.32 2.97
C LYS A 154 -13.85 -21.57 1.63
N CYS A 155 -14.36 -20.34 1.61
CA CYS A 155 -14.33 -19.51 0.40
C CYS A 155 -12.91 -19.10 0.03
N SER A 156 -12.07 -18.80 1.03
CA SER A 156 -10.66 -18.44 0.81
C SER A 156 -9.84 -19.61 0.25
N GLU A 157 -10.14 -20.84 0.67
CA GLU A 157 -9.40 -22.05 0.27
C GLU A 157 -9.90 -22.65 -1.05
N ALA A 158 -11.21 -22.77 -1.22
CA ALA A 158 -11.81 -23.56 -2.30
C ALA A 158 -12.65 -22.74 -3.29
N GLY A 159 -12.82 -21.44 -3.03
CA GLY A 159 -13.67 -20.56 -3.82
C GLY A 159 -15.16 -20.66 -3.48
N LEU A 160 -15.93 -19.64 -3.91
CA LEU A 160 -17.34 -19.46 -3.56
C LEU A 160 -18.23 -20.66 -3.92
N SER A 161 -18.12 -21.14 -5.17
CA SER A 161 -18.96 -22.24 -5.67
C SER A 161 -18.71 -23.55 -4.93
N ALA A 162 -17.48 -23.82 -4.49
CA ALA A 162 -17.17 -25.04 -3.74
C ALA A 162 -17.62 -24.93 -2.28
N ALA A 163 -17.51 -23.74 -1.68
CA ALA A 163 -17.87 -23.50 -0.28
C ALA A 163 -19.39 -23.43 -0.04
N HIS A 164 -20.13 -22.85 -0.99
CA HIS A 164 -21.56 -22.52 -0.82
C HIS A 164 -22.46 -23.00 -1.96
N GLY A 165 -21.92 -23.74 -2.94
CA GLY A 165 -22.67 -24.29 -4.08
C GLY A 165 -22.68 -23.36 -5.31
N PRO A 166 -23.03 -23.89 -6.49
CA PRO A 166 -22.91 -23.19 -7.78
C PRO A 166 -23.86 -22.00 -7.97
N SER A 167 -24.92 -21.92 -7.16
CA SER A 167 -25.88 -20.80 -7.19
C SER A 167 -25.49 -19.65 -6.26
N ALA A 168 -24.45 -19.81 -5.43
CA ALA A 168 -24.03 -18.75 -4.53
C ALA A 168 -23.40 -17.58 -5.31
N SER A 169 -23.98 -16.39 -5.18
CA SER A 169 -23.46 -15.16 -5.78
C SER A 169 -22.52 -14.38 -4.85
N ARG A 170 -22.56 -14.66 -3.54
CA ARG A 170 -21.68 -14.09 -2.52
C ARG A 170 -21.51 -15.04 -1.34
N CYS A 171 -20.41 -14.89 -0.59
CA CYS A 171 -20.23 -15.61 0.67
C CYS A 171 -21.24 -15.08 1.72
N PRO A 172 -22.03 -15.94 2.40
CA PRO A 172 -22.94 -15.50 3.47
C PRO A 172 -22.23 -14.88 4.68
N HIS A 173 -20.94 -15.21 4.87
CA HIS A 173 -20.10 -14.66 5.94
C HIS A 173 -19.15 -13.57 5.42
N ALA A 174 -19.44 -13.00 4.25
CA ALA A 174 -18.64 -11.88 3.75
C ALA A 174 -18.83 -10.66 4.65
N ALA A 175 -17.72 -10.02 5.01
CA ALA A 175 -17.70 -8.77 5.76
C ALA A 175 -16.68 -7.82 5.15
N VAL A 176 -16.88 -6.51 5.31
CA VAL A 176 -15.88 -5.51 4.90
C VAL A 176 -15.29 -4.90 6.16
N VAL A 177 -14.00 -5.10 6.34
CA VAL A 177 -13.28 -4.79 7.58
C VAL A 177 -12.14 -3.81 7.32
N CYS A 178 -11.67 -3.15 8.38
CA CYS A 178 -10.43 -2.38 8.35
C CYS A 178 -9.33 -3.25 8.98
N GLN A 179 -8.44 -3.82 8.18
CA GLN A 179 -7.39 -4.72 8.69
C GLN A 179 -6.42 -3.99 9.63
N GLU A 180 -6.09 -2.73 9.36
CA GLU A 180 -5.21 -1.93 10.24
C GLU A 180 -5.78 -1.72 11.65
N CYS A 181 -7.11 -1.70 11.80
CA CYS A 181 -7.77 -1.54 13.10
C CYS A 181 -8.20 -2.88 13.72
N SER A 182 -8.09 -3.98 12.97
CA SER A 182 -8.49 -5.31 13.42
C SER A 182 -7.27 -6.08 13.92
N PHE A 183 -7.47 -6.96 14.89
CA PHE A 183 -6.41 -7.90 15.26
C PHE A 183 -6.15 -8.85 14.09
N THR A 184 -4.90 -8.86 13.62
CA THR A 184 -4.43 -9.77 12.60
C THR A 184 -3.24 -10.53 13.17
N ALA A 185 -3.31 -11.85 13.13
CA ALA A 185 -2.24 -12.68 13.65
C ALA A 185 -0.95 -12.46 12.84
N GLY A 186 0.17 -12.24 13.54
CA GLY A 186 1.46 -11.97 12.92
C GLY A 186 2.21 -13.25 12.53
N SER A 187 3.45 -13.09 12.06
CA SER A 187 4.31 -14.18 11.59
C SER A 187 4.59 -15.29 12.61
N TRP A 188 4.32 -15.05 13.90
CA TRP A 188 4.43 -16.05 14.96
C TRP A 188 3.32 -17.11 14.92
N ALA A 189 2.22 -16.85 14.20
CA ALA A 189 1.00 -17.67 14.25
C ALA A 189 0.94 -18.80 13.20
N GLY A 190 2.01 -18.99 12.42
CA GLY A 190 2.11 -20.08 11.45
C GLY A 190 1.01 -20.01 10.39
N GLU A 191 0.20 -21.06 10.27
CA GLU A 191 -0.92 -21.14 9.31
C GLU A 191 -1.99 -20.06 9.52
N TRP A 192 -2.01 -19.42 10.69
CA TRP A 192 -2.93 -18.33 11.03
C TRP A 192 -2.36 -16.95 10.73
N GLU A 193 -1.12 -16.82 10.24
CA GLU A 193 -0.56 -15.53 9.84
C GLU A 193 -1.49 -14.81 8.84
N GLY A 194 -1.83 -13.56 9.14
CA GLY A 194 -2.74 -12.75 8.32
C GLY A 194 -4.22 -12.99 8.56
N VAL A 195 -4.59 -13.91 9.46
CA VAL A 195 -5.99 -14.20 9.80
C VAL A 195 -6.50 -13.26 10.88
N THR A 196 -7.71 -12.74 10.69
CA THR A 196 -8.45 -11.95 11.69
C THR A 196 -9.33 -12.85 12.54
N THR A 197 -9.49 -12.52 13.82
CA THR A 197 -10.39 -13.24 14.75
C THR A 197 -11.66 -12.43 15.00
N ASP A 198 -12.82 -13.07 14.95
CA ASP A 198 -14.13 -12.40 14.98
C ASP A 198 -14.32 -11.51 16.23
N GLU A 199 -13.68 -11.85 17.34
CA GLU A 199 -13.74 -11.10 18.60
C GLU A 199 -13.09 -9.70 18.52
N CYS A 200 -12.18 -9.50 17.56
CA CYS A 200 -11.32 -8.32 17.46
C CYS A 200 -11.32 -7.73 16.03
N VAL A 201 -12.46 -7.80 15.34
CA VAL A 201 -12.67 -7.22 14.01
C VAL A 201 -13.31 -5.83 14.10
N VAL A 202 -12.73 -4.87 13.37
CA VAL A 202 -13.32 -3.55 13.16
C VAL A 202 -13.92 -3.48 11.77
N ALA A 203 -15.24 -3.31 11.71
CA ALA A 203 -15.96 -3.09 10.46
C ALA A 203 -15.48 -1.79 9.77
N SER A 204 -15.45 -1.80 8.44
CA SER A 204 -15.21 -0.59 7.66
C SER A 204 -16.55 0.11 7.34
N PRO A 205 -16.61 1.45 7.31
CA PRO A 205 -15.52 2.39 7.60
C PRO A 205 -15.16 2.44 9.10
N CYS A 206 -13.87 2.40 9.41
CA CYS A 206 -13.39 2.54 10.78
C CYS A 206 -13.40 4.02 11.22
N SER A 207 -13.14 4.27 12.51
CA SER A 207 -13.12 5.62 13.07
C SER A 207 -12.17 6.57 12.34
N THR A 208 -11.01 6.10 11.86
CA THR A 208 -10.08 6.93 11.08
C THR A 208 -10.71 7.40 9.76
N LEU A 209 -11.29 6.48 8.98
CA LEU A 209 -11.95 6.86 7.72
C LEU A 209 -13.18 7.74 7.96
N LEU A 210 -13.92 7.50 9.04
CA LEU A 210 -15.04 8.36 9.43
C LEU A 210 -14.58 9.78 9.79
N ALA A 211 -13.46 9.91 10.50
CA ALA A 211 -12.90 11.21 10.83
C ALA A 211 -12.39 11.98 9.59
N LEU A 212 -11.74 11.28 8.65
CA LEU A 212 -11.34 11.87 7.37
C LEU A 212 -12.56 12.29 6.54
N ALA A 213 -13.58 11.43 6.48
CA ALA A 213 -14.82 11.76 5.78
C ALA A 213 -15.50 12.99 6.38
N ASP A 214 -15.61 13.08 7.70
CA ASP A 214 -16.17 14.23 8.41
C ASP A 214 -15.37 15.51 8.14
N HIS A 215 -14.04 15.43 8.25
CA HIS A 215 -13.13 16.55 7.98
C HIS A 215 -13.31 17.13 6.57
N TYR A 216 -13.50 16.27 5.56
CA TYR A 216 -13.71 16.69 4.17
C TYR A 216 -15.19 16.87 3.78
N GLY A 217 -16.13 16.77 4.73
CA GLY A 217 -17.56 16.93 4.47
C GLY A 217 -18.17 15.86 3.57
N LEU A 218 -17.59 14.65 3.55
CA LEU A 218 -18.04 13.52 2.73
C LEU A 218 -19.22 12.78 3.38
N ALA A 219 -20.26 12.53 2.59
CA ALA A 219 -21.45 11.83 3.05
C ALA A 219 -21.19 10.32 3.23
N VAL A 220 -21.19 9.84 4.47
CA VAL A 220 -21.12 8.40 4.78
C VAL A 220 -22.53 7.82 4.81
N LYS A 221 -23.00 7.30 3.67
CA LYS A 221 -24.31 6.61 3.60
C LYS A 221 -24.27 5.33 4.45
N GLY A 222 -25.21 5.17 5.38
CA GLY A 222 -25.34 3.98 6.23
C GLY A 222 -25.33 4.20 7.75
N ARG A 223 -25.34 5.45 8.25
CA ARG A 223 -25.56 5.73 9.69
C ARG A 223 -27.03 5.68 10.12
N GLU A 224 -27.98 5.60 9.17
CA GLU A 224 -29.42 5.76 9.45
C GLU A 224 -30.17 4.44 9.72
N GLU A 225 -29.55 3.27 9.56
CA GLU A 225 -30.22 1.97 9.73
C GLU A 225 -30.02 1.34 11.12
N CYS A 226 -29.41 2.07 12.07
CA CYS A 226 -29.24 1.63 13.45
C CYS A 226 -29.71 2.72 14.43
N ARG A 227 -31.01 3.00 14.42
CA ARG A 227 -31.74 3.56 15.56
C ARG A 227 -33.08 2.87 15.70
#